data_AF-A0A432ZZD2-F1
#
_entry.id   AF-A0A432ZZD2-F1
#
_cell.length_a   1.000
_cell.length_b   1.000
_cell.length_c   1.000
_cell.angle_alpha   90.00
_cell.angle_beta   90.00
_cell.angle_gamma   90.00
#
_symmetry.space_group_name_H-M   'P 1'
#
loop_
_entity.id
_entity.type
_entity.pdbx_description
1 polymer ?
#
loop_
_entity_poly.entity_id
_entity_poly.type
_entity_poly.pdbx_seq_one_letter_code
_entity_poly.pdbx_strand_id
1 'polypeptide(L)'
;MCTDDIFEMLDSQLLVLVNASLDLLERFLVTSLALVVALRGIVTSSKPKDKEKAKEMSHAPATLPEDEAELFATDCTQASASSSTLGRFSTAAQLPPATDIEKWDTKKIVQHLQDKFPGELLQEDFDILVAQRIGGHSFLRLTKDDLMADGMKRGPATVIAGYVEELK
;
A
#
# COMPACT_ATOMS: atom_id res chain seq x y z
N MET A 1 41.44 1.05 29.08
CA MET A 1 40.87 0.39 27.89
C MET A 1 40.31 1.51 27.04
N CYS A 2 40.99 1.81 25.93
CA CYS A 2 40.70 2.98 25.10
C CYS A 2 39.44 2.71 24.28
N THR A 3 38.57 3.72 24.20
CA THR A 3 37.32 3.67 23.43
C THR A 3 37.56 3.60 21.91
N ASP A 4 38.78 3.91 21.46
CA ASP A 4 39.19 3.87 20.05
C ASP A 4 39.26 2.43 19.50
N ASP A 5 39.67 1.45 20.30
CA ASP A 5 39.73 0.03 19.87
C ASP A 5 38.33 -0.59 19.64
N ILE A 6 37.32 -0.06 20.32
CA ILE A 6 35.93 -0.53 20.18
C ILE A 6 35.34 0.01 18.87
N PHE A 7 35.65 1.25 18.49
CA PHE A 7 35.12 1.88 17.28
C PHE A 7 35.62 1.20 16.00
N GLU A 8 36.92 0.89 15.92
CA GLU A 8 37.53 0.16 14.79
C GLU A 8 36.99 -1.27 14.63
N MET A 9 36.69 -1.94 15.76
CA MET A 9 36.12 -3.29 15.76
C MET A 9 34.66 -3.30 15.29
N LEU A 10 33.87 -2.28 15.64
CA LEU A 10 32.50 -2.13 15.17
C LEU A 10 32.44 -1.81 13.67
N ASP A 11 33.36 -1.00 13.16
CA ASP A 11 33.40 -0.65 11.73
C ASP A 11 33.68 -1.89 10.86
N SER A 12 34.64 -2.72 11.28
CA SER A 12 34.96 -3.99 10.60
C SER A 12 33.77 -4.96 10.59
N GLN A 13 33.04 -5.08 11.72
CA GLN A 13 31.87 -5.97 11.81
C GLN A 13 30.68 -5.44 10.98
N LEU A 14 30.49 -4.12 10.94
CA LEU A 14 29.45 -3.48 10.15
C LEU A 14 29.71 -3.65 8.64
N LEU A 15 30.97 -3.51 8.22
CA LEU A 15 31.36 -3.69 6.82
C LEU A 15 31.15 -5.14 6.34
N VAL A 16 31.45 -6.14 7.18
CA VAL A 16 31.18 -7.55 6.87
C VAL A 16 29.67 -7.81 6.73
N LEU A 17 28.85 -7.22 7.61
CA LEU A 17 27.39 -7.38 7.58
C LEU A 17 26.75 -6.73 6.34
N VAL A 18 27.23 -5.55 5.94
CA VAL A 18 26.76 -4.85 4.74
C VAL A 18 27.10 -5.64 3.47
N ASN A 19 28.33 -6.16 3.37
CA ASN A 19 28.76 -6.95 2.21
C ASN A 19 28.01 -8.29 2.09
N ALA A 20 27.76 -8.96 3.22
CA ALA A 20 26.97 -10.20 3.22
C ALA A 20 25.51 -9.96 2.79
N SER A 21 24.93 -8.81 3.19
CA SER A 21 23.58 -8.42 2.79
C SER A 21 23.50 -8.09 1.29
N LEU A 22 24.54 -7.48 0.73
CA LEU A 22 24.63 -7.17 -0.70
C LEU A 22 24.74 -8.45 -1.56
N ASP A 23 25.56 -9.42 -1.15
CA ASP A 23 25.70 -10.72 -1.84
C ASP A 23 24.37 -11.52 -1.82
N LEU A 24 23.62 -11.46 -0.72
CA LEU A 24 22.31 -12.12 -0.62
C LEU A 24 21.26 -11.46 -1.54
N LEU A 25 21.31 -10.13 -1.69
CA LEU A 25 20.39 -9.38 -2.54
C LEU A 25 20.62 -9.66 -4.04
N GLU A 26 21.88 -9.72 -4.47
CA GLU A 26 22.27 -10.09 -5.84
C GLU A 26 21.74 -11.48 -6.21
N ARG A 27 21.90 -12.46 -5.30
CA ARG A 27 21.41 -13.84 -5.51
C ARG A 27 19.89 -13.92 -5.60
N PHE A 28 19.18 -13.11 -4.81
CA PHE A 28 17.72 -13.04 -4.84
C PHE A 28 17.21 -12.45 -6.16
N LEU A 29 17.84 -11.38 -6.65
CA LEU A 29 17.47 -10.72 -7.91
C LEU A 29 17.67 -11.65 -9.12
N VAL A 30 18.78 -12.39 -9.17
CA VAL A 30 19.06 -13.35 -10.25
C VAL A 30 18.02 -14.49 -10.26
N THR A 31 17.66 -15.00 -9.08
CA THR A 31 16.69 -16.10 -8.95
C THR A 31 15.27 -15.64 -9.31
N SER A 32 14.87 -14.44 -8.89
CA SER A 32 13.57 -13.85 -9.22
C SER A 32 13.43 -13.60 -10.72
N LEU A 33 14.46 -13.05 -11.37
CA LEU A 33 14.44 -12.79 -12.81
C LEU A 33 14.33 -14.10 -13.61
N ALA A 34 15.05 -15.15 -13.21
CA ALA A 34 14.95 -16.48 -13.85
C ALA A 34 13.53 -17.06 -13.74
N LEU A 35 12.86 -16.88 -12.60
CA LEU A 35 11.47 -17.33 -12.40
C LEU A 35 10.49 -16.55 -13.29
N VAL A 36 10.64 -15.22 -13.39
CA VAL A 36 9.82 -14.37 -14.26
C VAL A 36 9.97 -14.76 -15.74
N VAL A 37 11.19 -15.07 -16.19
CA VAL A 37 11.45 -15.54 -17.56
C VAL A 37 10.78 -16.90 -17.80
N ALA A 38 10.83 -17.83 -16.84
CA ALA A 38 10.18 -19.13 -16.96
C ALA A 38 8.66 -19.03 -17.06
N LEU A 39 8.02 -18.15 -16.29
CA LEU A 39 6.56 -17.97 -16.30
C LEU A 39 6.04 -17.36 -17.62
N ARG A 40 6.80 -16.46 -18.26
CA ARG A 40 6.42 -15.88 -19.56
C ARG A 40 6.41 -16.90 -20.70
N GLY A 41 7.09 -18.03 -20.56
CA GLY A 41 7.10 -19.11 -21.57
C GLY A 41 5.84 -19.98 -21.61
N ILE A 42 4.98 -19.92 -20.59
CA ILE A 42 3.88 -20.90 -20.41
C ILE A 42 2.52 -20.35 -20.92
N VAL A 43 2.39 -19.04 -21.16
CA VAL A 43 1.13 -18.35 -21.47
C VAL A 43 0.90 -18.16 -22.98
N THR A 44 1.03 -19.20 -23.80
CA THR A 44 0.59 -19.13 -25.21
C THR A 44 0.10 -20.47 -25.77
N SER A 45 -0.77 -21.20 -25.06
CA SER A 45 -1.51 -22.28 -25.73
C SER A 45 -2.86 -22.58 -25.08
N SER A 46 -3.90 -21.85 -25.49
CA SER A 46 -5.26 -22.39 -25.61
C SER A 46 -6.18 -21.41 -26.32
N LYS A 47 -6.69 -21.85 -27.48
CA LYS A 47 -7.78 -21.24 -28.26
C LYS A 47 -8.63 -22.41 -28.80
N PRO A 48 -9.88 -22.20 -29.24
CA PRO A 48 -11.08 -21.88 -28.45
C PRO A 48 -12.16 -22.96 -28.67
N LYS A 49 -13.28 -22.92 -27.94
CA LYS A 49 -14.52 -23.58 -28.39
C LYS A 49 -15.72 -22.66 -28.23
N ASP A 50 -16.32 -22.37 -29.38
CA ASP A 50 -17.58 -21.70 -29.59
C ASP A 50 -18.74 -22.38 -28.87
N LYS A 51 -19.73 -21.57 -28.47
CA LYS A 51 -21.20 -21.76 -28.58
C LYS A 51 -21.88 -20.67 -27.74
N GLU A 52 -22.47 -19.66 -28.36
CA GLU A 52 -23.86 -19.66 -28.83
C GLU A 52 -24.86 -20.03 -27.72
N LYS A 53 -25.57 -19.06 -27.15
CA LYS A 53 -26.98 -18.76 -27.50
C LYS A 53 -27.64 -17.88 -26.44
N ALA A 54 -28.42 -16.93 -26.93
CA ALA A 54 -29.26 -15.98 -26.21
C ALA A 54 -30.19 -16.59 -25.16
N LYS A 55 -30.51 -15.82 -24.11
CA LYS A 55 -31.91 -15.54 -23.76
C LYS A 55 -32.06 -14.33 -22.84
N GLU A 56 -32.70 -13.32 -23.42
CA GLU A 56 -33.43 -12.22 -22.80
C GLU A 56 -34.54 -12.73 -21.87
N MET A 57 -34.67 -12.19 -20.65
CA MET A 57 -35.97 -11.91 -20.03
C MET A 57 -35.85 -11.07 -18.75
N SER A 58 -36.50 -9.91 -18.83
CA SER A 58 -37.08 -9.06 -17.79
C SER A 58 -37.34 -9.66 -16.40
N HIS A 59 -37.09 -8.88 -15.33
CA HIS A 59 -38.13 -8.23 -14.51
C HIS A 59 -37.49 -7.61 -13.24
N ALA A 60 -37.71 -6.30 -13.05
CA ALA A 60 -37.83 -5.67 -11.73
C ALA A 60 -39.28 -5.93 -11.21
N PRO A 61 -39.73 -5.54 -9.98
CA PRO A 61 -39.08 -4.72 -8.95
C PRO A 61 -39.26 -5.22 -7.49
N ALA A 62 -38.62 -4.47 -6.57
CA ALA A 62 -38.99 -4.17 -5.17
C ALA A 62 -39.25 -5.31 -4.16
N THR A 63 -38.71 -5.18 -2.94
CA THR A 63 -39.46 -5.05 -1.67
C THR A 63 -38.47 -5.06 -0.48
N LEU A 64 -38.41 -3.95 0.27
CA LEU A 64 -37.95 -3.87 1.67
C LEU A 64 -39.09 -4.35 2.58
N PRO A 65 -38.78 -4.98 3.74
CA PRO A 65 -39.06 -4.35 5.04
C PRO A 65 -37.83 -4.45 5.99
N GLU A 66 -37.56 -3.50 6.91
CA GLU A 66 -38.23 -3.28 8.23
C GLU A 66 -38.18 -4.56 9.10
N ASP A 67 -37.78 -4.61 10.36
CA ASP A 67 -37.36 -3.69 11.43
C ASP A 67 -36.86 -4.62 12.59
N GLU A 68 -36.47 -4.03 13.73
CA GLU A 68 -36.30 -4.63 15.07
C GLU A 68 -35.03 -5.47 15.33
N ALA A 69 -34.35 -5.47 16.48
CA ALA A 69 -34.19 -4.66 17.69
C ALA A 69 -33.27 -5.53 18.62
N GLU A 70 -32.90 -4.98 19.79
CA GLU A 70 -32.29 -5.67 20.96
C GLU A 70 -30.76 -5.93 20.89
N LEU A 71 -29.87 -5.09 21.45
CA LEU A 71 -29.71 -4.64 22.84
C LEU A 71 -29.18 -5.75 23.76
N PHE A 72 -27.85 -5.89 23.84
CA PHE A 72 -27.19 -6.45 25.03
C PHE A 72 -25.92 -5.65 25.35
N ALA A 73 -26.06 -4.80 26.37
CA ALA A 73 -24.95 -4.29 27.15
C ALA A 73 -24.45 -5.40 28.08
N THR A 74 -23.14 -5.61 28.13
CA THR A 74 -22.47 -6.08 29.34
C THR A 74 -21.09 -5.46 29.42
N ASP A 75 -21.03 -4.46 30.29
CA ASP A 75 -19.84 -3.97 30.99
C ASP A 75 -19.06 -5.14 31.58
N CYS A 76 -17.74 -5.12 31.42
CA CYS A 76 -16.84 -5.68 32.42
C CYS A 76 -15.54 -4.88 32.38
N THR A 77 -15.55 -3.83 33.20
CA THR A 77 -14.37 -3.22 33.81
C THR A 77 -13.37 -4.28 34.30
N GLN A 78 -12.11 -4.20 33.84
CA GLN A 78 -10.98 -4.53 34.70
C GLN A 78 -9.72 -3.78 34.29
N ALA A 79 -9.33 -2.85 35.16
CA ALA A 79 -8.03 -2.23 35.18
C ALA A 79 -6.96 -3.25 35.58
N SER A 80 -5.82 -3.21 34.91
CA SER A 80 -4.53 -3.42 35.56
C SER A 80 -3.44 -2.74 34.73
N ALA A 81 -2.91 -1.67 35.32
CA ALA A 81 -1.71 -1.01 34.87
C ALA A 81 -0.51 -1.95 35.05
N SER A 82 0.41 -1.93 34.09
CA SER A 82 1.83 -2.08 34.41
C SER A 82 2.63 -1.27 33.41
N SER A 83 3.27 -0.26 34.00
CA SER A 83 4.25 0.64 33.45
C SER A 83 5.49 -0.11 32.97
N SER A 84 5.91 0.16 31.75
CA SER A 84 7.32 0.23 31.40
C SER A 84 7.53 1.33 30.35
N THR A 85 7.76 2.52 30.87
CA THR A 85 8.47 3.60 30.18
C THR A 85 9.83 3.07 29.73
N LEU A 86 10.05 3.01 28.42
CA LEU A 86 11.33 3.36 27.79
C LEU A 86 11.15 3.40 26.27
N GLY A 87 11.29 4.61 25.72
CA GLY A 87 11.74 4.79 24.34
C GLY A 87 10.71 4.66 23.23
N ARG A 88 9.46 5.10 23.42
CA ARG A 88 8.63 5.46 22.26
C ARG A 88 9.09 6.83 21.76
N PHE A 89 10.06 6.83 20.85
CA PHE A 89 10.13 7.91 19.87
C PHE A 89 8.86 7.79 19.02
N SER A 90 7.75 8.32 19.53
CA SER A 90 6.66 8.74 18.69
C SER A 90 7.21 9.89 17.88
N THR A 91 7.90 9.58 16.79
CA THR A 91 7.80 10.40 15.60
C THR A 91 6.31 10.37 15.28
N ALA A 92 5.55 11.30 15.86
CA ALA A 92 4.24 11.65 15.34
C ALA A 92 4.49 11.81 13.84
N ALA A 93 3.93 10.91 13.03
CA ALA A 93 4.26 10.81 11.62
C ALA A 93 3.91 12.16 11.00
N GLN A 94 4.91 13.03 10.87
CA GLN A 94 4.70 14.39 10.41
C GLN A 94 4.24 14.26 8.96
N LEU A 95 2.99 14.66 8.72
CA LEU A 95 2.47 14.77 7.37
C LEU A 95 3.35 15.79 6.63
N PRO A 96 3.81 15.47 5.41
CA PRO A 96 4.56 16.44 4.63
C PRO A 96 3.68 17.67 4.38
N PRO A 97 4.24 18.90 4.44
CA PRO A 97 3.46 20.09 4.17
C PRO A 97 2.97 20.09 2.71
N ALA A 98 1.73 20.52 2.48
CA ALA A 98 1.12 20.51 1.14
C ALA A 98 1.96 21.24 0.09
N THR A 99 2.65 22.31 0.46
CA THR A 99 3.56 23.08 -0.43
C THR A 99 4.75 22.27 -0.94
N ASP A 100 5.17 21.25 -0.20
CA ASP A 100 6.24 20.36 -0.64
C ASP A 100 5.68 19.26 -1.54
N ILE A 101 4.49 18.75 -1.24
CA ILE A 101 3.79 17.73 -2.03
C ILE A 101 3.43 18.26 -3.42
N GLU A 102 3.03 19.52 -3.53
CA GLU A 102 2.67 20.15 -4.82
C GLU A 102 3.77 20.01 -5.88
N LYS A 103 5.04 19.98 -5.44
CA LYS A 103 6.23 19.87 -6.31
C LYS A 103 6.60 18.43 -6.68
N TRP A 104 5.88 17.44 -6.16
CA TRP A 104 6.22 16.05 -6.40
C TRP A 104 5.83 15.60 -7.79
N ASP A 105 6.65 14.75 -8.38
CA ASP A 105 6.29 14.00 -9.57
C ASP A 105 5.51 12.73 -9.19
N THR A 106 4.99 12.04 -10.20
CA THR A 106 4.20 10.83 -9.99
C THR A 106 5.00 9.73 -9.29
N LYS A 107 6.31 9.63 -9.55
CA LYS A 107 7.17 8.63 -8.91
C LYS A 107 7.28 8.87 -7.42
N LYS A 108 7.49 10.12 -7.01
CA LYS A 108 7.60 10.49 -5.60
C LYS A 108 6.26 10.32 -4.86
N ILE A 109 5.14 10.58 -5.53
CA ILE A 109 3.81 10.27 -4.96
C ILE A 109 3.67 8.76 -4.70
N VAL A 110 3.97 7.92 -5.69
CA VAL A 110 3.87 6.46 -5.54
C VAL A 110 4.76 5.96 -4.42
N GLN A 111 6.02 6.40 -4.38
CA GLN A 111 6.96 6.04 -3.32
C GLN A 111 6.42 6.43 -1.94
N HIS A 112 5.93 7.67 -1.81
CA HIS A 112 5.36 8.15 -0.56
C HIS A 112 4.15 7.34 -0.11
N LEU A 113 3.24 6.98 -1.02
CA LEU A 113 2.08 6.16 -0.68
C LEU A 113 2.46 4.73 -0.31
N GLN A 114 3.49 4.15 -0.94
CA GLN A 114 4.04 2.84 -0.56
C GLN A 114 4.61 2.85 0.85
N ASP A 115 5.36 3.90 1.21
CA ASP A 115 5.95 4.06 2.54
C ASP A 115 4.88 4.32 3.60
N LYS A 116 3.84 5.09 3.25
CA LYS A 116 2.76 5.49 4.17
C LYS A 116 1.75 4.38 4.43
N PHE A 117 1.42 3.58 3.41
CA PHE A 117 0.36 2.56 3.46
C PHE A 117 0.89 1.16 3.08
N PRO A 118 1.82 0.60 3.86
CA PRO A 118 2.42 -0.70 3.53
C PRO A 118 1.36 -1.81 3.60
N GLY A 119 1.04 -2.39 2.44
CA GLY A 119 0.13 -3.54 2.32
C GLY A 119 -1.37 -3.19 2.20
N GLU A 120 -1.75 -1.92 2.29
CA GLU A 120 -3.15 -1.50 2.05
C GLU A 120 -3.42 -1.24 0.56
N LEU A 121 -2.38 -0.90 -0.20
CA LEU A 121 -2.43 -0.62 -1.63
C LEU A 121 -1.61 -1.67 -2.39
N LEU A 122 -2.16 -2.13 -3.51
CA LEU A 122 -1.51 -3.10 -4.38
C LEU A 122 -0.77 -2.39 -5.53
N GLN A 123 0.11 -3.13 -6.21
CA GLN A 123 0.81 -2.60 -7.39
C GLN A 123 -0.16 -2.10 -8.47
N GLU A 124 -1.30 -2.78 -8.65
CA GLU A 124 -2.35 -2.37 -9.60
C GLU A 124 -2.92 -0.97 -9.29
N ASP A 125 -2.98 -0.58 -8.02
CA ASP A 125 -3.48 0.74 -7.61
C ASP A 125 -2.45 1.84 -7.95
N PHE A 126 -1.16 1.56 -7.74
CA PHE A 126 -0.09 2.49 -8.10
C PHE A 126 0.06 2.65 -9.62
N ASP A 127 -0.15 1.57 -10.38
CA ASP A 127 -0.07 1.60 -11.84
C ASP A 127 -1.12 2.57 -12.44
N ILE A 128 -2.29 2.71 -11.80
CA ILE A 128 -3.31 3.70 -12.19
C ILE A 128 -2.78 5.13 -12.02
N LEU A 129 -2.16 5.45 -10.86
CA LEU A 129 -1.58 6.77 -10.62
C LEU A 129 -0.49 7.10 -11.65
N VAL A 130 0.32 6.11 -12.02
CA VAL A 130 1.35 6.24 -13.07
C VAL A 130 0.74 6.42 -14.45
N ALA A 131 -0.27 5.63 -14.81
CA ALA A 131 -0.95 5.70 -16.10
C ALA A 131 -1.61 7.06 -16.32
N GLN A 132 -2.23 7.62 -15.28
CA GLN A 132 -2.87 8.94 -15.30
C GLN A 132 -1.88 10.09 -15.09
N ARG A 133 -0.58 9.80 -14.88
CA ARG A 133 0.49 10.79 -14.65
C ARG A 133 0.15 11.79 -13.55
N ILE A 134 -0.40 11.28 -12.44
CA ILE A 134 -0.84 12.12 -11.33
C ILE A 134 0.39 12.71 -10.63
N GLY A 135 0.57 14.03 -10.76
CA GLY A 135 1.61 14.80 -10.07
C GLY A 135 1.09 15.45 -8.79
N GLY A 136 1.99 16.06 -8.01
CA GLY A 136 1.72 16.64 -6.69
C GLY A 136 0.51 17.56 -6.65
N HIS A 137 0.47 18.53 -7.56
CA HIS A 137 -0.65 19.47 -7.68
C HIS A 137 -1.99 18.78 -7.97
N SER A 138 -2.03 17.78 -8.86
CA SER A 138 -3.25 17.03 -9.16
C SER A 138 -3.65 16.12 -8.00
N PHE A 139 -2.66 15.51 -7.33
CA PHE A 139 -2.85 14.61 -6.20
C PHE A 139 -3.58 15.28 -5.04
N LEU A 140 -3.20 16.51 -4.69
CA LEU A 140 -3.86 17.28 -3.62
C LEU A 140 -5.33 17.65 -3.93
N ARG A 141 -5.75 17.52 -5.19
CA ARG A 141 -7.10 17.82 -5.66
C ARG A 141 -7.93 16.58 -5.95
N LEU A 142 -7.34 15.38 -5.84
CA LEU A 142 -8.03 14.14 -6.11
C LEU A 142 -9.18 13.93 -5.12
N THR A 143 -10.28 13.44 -5.67
CA THR A 143 -11.39 12.89 -4.91
C THR A 143 -11.47 11.39 -5.09
N LYS A 144 -12.24 10.73 -4.22
CA LYS A 144 -12.55 9.32 -4.36
C LYS A 144 -13.22 9.00 -5.70
N ASP A 145 -14.09 9.89 -6.19
CA ASP A 145 -14.82 9.68 -7.44
C ASP A 145 -13.88 9.78 -8.66
N ASP A 146 -12.91 10.70 -8.65
CA ASP A 146 -11.88 10.79 -9.70
C ASP A 146 -11.08 9.49 -9.79
N LEU A 147 -10.59 8.99 -8.64
CA LEU A 147 -9.84 7.74 -8.56
C LEU A 147 -10.66 6.54 -9.08
N MET A 148 -11.96 6.49 -8.74
CA MET A 148 -12.85 5.44 -9.24
C MET A 148 -13.12 5.57 -10.74
N ALA A 149 -13.25 6.79 -11.27
CA ALA A 149 -13.38 7.04 -12.70
C ALA A 149 -12.14 6.61 -13.49
N ASP A 150 -10.96 6.72 -12.87
CA ASP A 150 -9.68 6.25 -13.42
C ASP A 150 -9.51 4.72 -13.36
N GLY A 151 -10.49 3.99 -12.78
CA GLY A 151 -10.51 2.54 -12.70
C GLY A 151 -10.05 1.96 -11.36
N MET A 152 -9.80 2.78 -10.35
CA MET A 152 -9.40 2.31 -9.03
C MET A 152 -10.58 1.72 -8.26
N LYS A 153 -10.34 0.61 -7.54
CA LYS A 153 -11.37 -0.01 -6.70
C LYS A 153 -11.74 0.92 -5.54
N ARG A 154 -12.99 0.78 -5.06
CA ARG A 154 -13.56 1.61 -3.98
C ARG A 154 -12.68 1.67 -2.73
N GLY A 155 -12.05 0.56 -2.33
CA GLY A 155 -11.19 0.48 -1.14
C GLY A 155 -9.96 1.39 -1.24
N PRO A 156 -9.02 1.09 -2.15
CA PRO A 156 -7.85 1.93 -2.42
C PRO A 156 -8.19 3.41 -2.68
N ALA A 157 -9.26 3.68 -3.44
CA ALA A 157 -9.71 5.03 -3.70
C ALA A 157 -10.13 5.78 -2.41
N THR A 158 -10.75 5.07 -1.45
CA THR A 158 -11.14 5.66 -0.16
C THR A 158 -9.92 5.97 0.70
N VAL A 159 -8.93 5.06 0.73
CA VAL A 159 -7.68 5.26 1.50
C VAL A 159 -6.93 6.49 0.99
N ILE A 160 -6.71 6.58 -0.33
CA ILE A 160 -5.97 7.71 -0.91
C ILE A 160 -6.73 9.02 -0.75
N ALA A 161 -8.05 9.03 -0.99
CA ALA A 161 -8.85 10.26 -0.83
C ALA A 161 -8.88 10.76 0.61
N GLY A 162 -9.05 9.85 1.60
CA GLY A 162 -8.97 10.21 3.02
C GLY A 162 -7.60 10.78 3.39
N TYR A 163 -6.53 10.21 2.84
CA TYR A 163 -5.19 10.76 3.04
C TYR A 163 -5.00 12.15 2.42
N VAL A 164 -5.56 12.40 1.24
CA VAL A 164 -5.54 13.72 0.61
C VAL A 164 -6.32 14.75 1.43
N GLU A 165 -7.38 14.36 2.14
CA GLU A 165 -8.10 15.22 3.07
C GLU A 165 -7.27 15.56 4.31
N GLU A 166 -6.47 14.62 4.83
CA GLU A 166 -5.56 14.86 5.96
C GLU A 166 -4.40 15.83 5.63
N LEU A 167 -4.10 16.00 4.35
CA LEU A 167 -3.01 16.86 3.86
C LEU A 167 -3.40 18.33 3.66
N LYS A 168 -4.69 18.66 3.76
CA LYS A 168 -5.25 20.02 3.57
C LYS A 168 -5.33 20.76 4.90
#